data_AF-A0AAN1PNN7-F1
#
_entry.id   AF-A0AAN1PNN7-F1
#
_cell.length_a   1.000
_cell.length_b   1.000
_cell.length_c   1.000
_cell.angle_alpha   90.00
_cell.angle_beta   90.00
_cell.angle_gamma   90.00
#
_symmetry.space_group_name_H-M   'P 1'
#
loop_
_entity.id
_entity.type
_entity.pdbx_description
1 polymer ?
#
loop_
_entity_poly.entity_id
_entity_poly.type
_entity_poly.pdbx_seq_one_letter_code
_entity_poly.pdbx_strand_id
1 'polypeptide(L)'
;MKYYEMTKNFVFREFECKLTVEETAKLCFKSVRTVKEWDKGLPIPNECKRLMRTTKGRTLSPNDSWDGFKMHHDKLELPTGQMVTAQEILAGIALLEIAAPGDIKTNSKLLKYARAISKIRSR
;
A
#
# COMPACT_ATOMS: atom_id res chain seq x y z
N MET A 1 27.99 -26.03 -16.08
CA MET A 1 27.21 -24.84 -15.68
C MET A 1 25.78 -25.05 -16.15
N LYS A 2 24.80 -25.16 -15.24
CA LYS A 2 23.39 -25.28 -15.64
C LYS A 2 22.92 -23.89 -16.09
N TYR A 3 22.80 -23.70 -17.40
CA TYR A 3 22.09 -22.55 -17.96
C TYR A 3 20.66 -22.62 -17.45
N TYR A 4 20.34 -21.83 -16.42
CA TYR A 4 18.95 -21.55 -16.11
C TYR A 4 18.45 -20.75 -17.31
N GLU A 5 17.61 -21.36 -18.14
CA GLU A 5 16.83 -20.60 -19.10
C GLU A 5 16.06 -19.57 -18.27
N MET A 6 16.49 -18.31 -18.30
CA MET A 6 15.81 -17.20 -17.64
C MET A 6 14.52 -16.93 -18.41
N THR A 7 13.56 -17.84 -18.28
CA THR A 7 12.25 -17.71 -18.90
C THR A 7 11.55 -16.54 -18.23
N LYS A 8 10.74 -15.81 -19.00
CA LYS A 8 10.01 -14.63 -18.51
C LYS A 8 9.24 -14.91 -17.21
N ASN A 9 8.78 -16.15 -17.02
CA ASN A 9 8.07 -16.59 -15.83
C ASN A 9 8.98 -16.74 -14.60
N PHE A 10 10.21 -17.23 -14.76
CA PHE A 10 11.18 -17.28 -13.66
C PHE A 10 11.56 -15.87 -13.20
N VAL A 11 11.79 -14.95 -14.16
CA VAL A 11 12.04 -13.54 -13.86
C VAL A 11 10.82 -12.91 -13.18
N PHE A 12 9.62 -13.19 -13.68
CA PHE A 12 8.37 -12.72 -13.08
C PHE A 12 8.17 -13.23 -11.64
N ARG A 13 8.52 -14.48 -11.33
CA ARG A 13 8.32 -15.04 -9.98
C ARG A 13 9.39 -14.57 -9.00
N GLU A 14 10.67 -14.66 -9.39
CA GLU A 14 11.81 -14.44 -8.52
C GLU A 14 12.20 -12.97 -8.42
N PHE A 15 12.28 -12.26 -9.55
CA PHE A 15 12.74 -10.86 -9.59
C PHE A 15 11.59 -9.87 -9.47
N GLU A 16 10.51 -10.08 -10.21
CA GLU A 16 9.34 -9.23 -10.06
C GLU A 16 8.60 -9.60 -8.77
N CYS A 17 8.10 -10.82 -8.63
CA CYS A 17 7.25 -11.16 -7.48
C CYS A 17 8.04 -11.51 -6.22
N LYS A 18 9.36 -11.74 -6.23
CA LYS A 18 10.15 -12.14 -5.05
C LYS A 18 9.45 -13.21 -4.20
N LEU A 19 8.87 -14.21 -4.87
CA LEU A 19 8.19 -15.34 -4.25
C LEU A 19 9.02 -16.59 -4.53
N THR A 20 9.23 -17.41 -3.50
CA THR A 20 9.82 -18.73 -3.68
C THR A 20 8.84 -19.67 -4.41
N VAL A 21 9.35 -20.78 -4.96
CA VAL A 21 8.51 -21.80 -5.62
C VAL A 21 7.46 -22.35 -4.65
N GLU A 22 7.82 -22.52 -3.37
CA GLU A 22 6.93 -23.06 -2.33
C GLU A 22 5.85 -22.07 -1.91
N GLU A 23 6.21 -20.80 -1.73
CA GLU A 23 5.25 -19.73 -1.45
C GLU A 23 4.27 -19.59 -2.61
N THR A 24 4.78 -19.60 -3.84
CA THR A 24 3.96 -19.51 -5.06
C THR A 24 3.00 -20.69 -5.19
N ALA A 25 3.46 -21.90 -4.85
CA ALA A 25 2.62 -23.10 -4.85
C ALA A 25 1.47 -23.01 -3.84
N LYS A 26 1.77 -22.54 -2.61
CA LYS A 26 0.76 -22.28 -1.58
C LYS A 26 -0.23 -21.20 -2.03
N LEU A 27 0.28 -20.12 -2.63
CA LEU A 27 -0.51 -18.98 -3.06
C LEU A 27 -1.50 -19.31 -4.17
N CYS A 28 -1.04 -20.06 -5.17
CA CYS A 28 -1.83 -20.40 -6.34
C CYS A 28 -2.63 -21.70 -6.16
N PHE A 29 -2.55 -22.32 -4.98
CA PHE A 29 -3.14 -23.63 -4.69
C PHE A 29 -2.74 -24.69 -5.74
N LYS A 30 -1.45 -24.70 -6.14
CA LYS A 30 -0.89 -25.62 -7.12
C LYS A 30 0.28 -26.41 -6.53
N SER A 31 0.66 -27.50 -7.21
CA SER A 31 1.82 -28.28 -6.80
C SER A 31 3.13 -27.54 -7.10
N VAL A 32 4.16 -27.80 -6.29
CA VAL A 32 5.53 -27.30 -6.52
C VAL A 32 6.05 -27.70 -7.91
N ARG A 33 5.62 -28.86 -8.41
CA ARG A 33 5.97 -29.35 -9.76
C ARG A 33 5.37 -28.45 -10.85
N THR A 34 4.11 -28.06 -10.72
CA THR A 34 3.42 -27.15 -11.64
C THR A 34 4.10 -25.77 -11.68
N VAL A 35 4.54 -25.27 -10.52
CA VAL A 35 5.28 -23.99 -10.45
C VAL A 35 6.66 -24.10 -11.11
N LYS A 36 7.39 -25.21 -10.89
CA LYS A 36 8.66 -25.48 -11.60
C LYS A 36 8.48 -25.62 -13.10
N GLU A 37 7.33 -26.12 -13.53
CA GLU A 37 6.93 -26.23 -14.94
C GLU A 37 6.66 -24.83 -15.54
N TRP A 38 6.01 -23.94 -14.80
CA TRP A 38 5.86 -22.53 -15.21
C TRP A 38 7.20 -21.81 -15.33
N ASP A 39 8.11 -22.04 -14.39
CA ASP A 39 9.48 -21.50 -14.42
C ASP A 39 10.29 -22.04 -15.60
N LYS A 40 9.93 -23.18 -16.18
CA LYS A 40 10.54 -23.74 -17.41
C LYS A 40 9.92 -23.18 -18.69
N GLY A 41 8.94 -22.28 -18.58
CA GLY A 41 8.33 -21.61 -19.74
C GLY A 41 6.88 -21.96 -20.03
N LEU A 42 6.25 -22.85 -19.26
CA LEU A 42 4.81 -23.09 -19.39
C LEU A 42 4.01 -21.85 -18.97
N PRO A 43 2.89 -21.53 -19.64
CA PRO A 43 2.12 -20.33 -19.33
C PRO A 43 1.55 -20.39 -17.91
N ILE A 44 1.81 -19.35 -17.12
CA ILE A 44 1.15 -19.16 -15.82
C ILE A 44 -0.29 -18.67 -16.08
N PRO A 45 -1.32 -19.31 -15.50
CA PRO A 45 -2.70 -18.84 -15.57
C PRO A 45 -2.84 -17.38 -15.11
N ASN A 46 -3.73 -16.63 -15.76
CA ASN A 46 -3.87 -15.19 -15.50
C ASN A 46 -4.31 -14.91 -14.05
N GLU A 47 -5.11 -15.79 -13.46
CA GLU A 47 -5.55 -15.73 -12.07
C GLU A 47 -4.36 -15.87 -11.12
N CYS A 48 -3.45 -16.80 -11.43
CA CYS A 48 -2.24 -17.04 -10.65
C CYS A 48 -1.27 -15.86 -10.76
N LYS A 49 -1.09 -15.28 -11.96
CA LYS A 49 -0.32 -14.04 -12.14
C LYS A 49 -0.90 -12.88 -11.36
N ARG A 50 -2.23 -12.74 -11.32
CA ARG A 50 -2.91 -11.70 -10.56
C ARG A 50 -2.68 -11.87 -9.06
N LEU A 51 -2.90 -13.08 -8.54
CA LEU A 51 -2.64 -13.41 -7.14
C LEU A 51 -1.20 -13.11 -6.72
N MET A 52 -0.21 -13.50 -7.52
CA MET A 52 1.20 -13.22 -7.24
C MET A 52 1.48 -11.72 -7.14
N ARG A 53 0.87 -10.89 -8.02
CA ARG A 53 0.99 -9.43 -7.97
C ARG A 53 0.29 -8.81 -6.76
N THR A 54 -0.92 -9.26 -6.46
CA THR A 54 -1.72 -8.76 -5.34
C THR A 54 -1.09 -9.07 -3.99
N THR A 55 -0.48 -10.26 -3.83
CA THR A 55 0.10 -10.69 -2.54
C THR A 55 1.33 -9.88 -2.15
N LYS A 56 2.09 -9.37 -3.13
CA LYS A 56 3.19 -8.45 -2.87
C LYS A 56 2.75 -6.98 -2.73
N GLY A 57 1.45 -6.72 -2.64
CA GLY A 57 0.90 -5.39 -2.34
C GLY A 57 1.17 -4.34 -3.41
N ARG A 58 1.39 -4.74 -4.66
CA ARG A 58 1.83 -3.82 -5.73
C ARG A 58 0.74 -2.93 -6.32
N THR A 59 -0.52 -3.19 -6.05
CA THR A 59 -1.64 -2.35 -6.51
C THR A 59 -2.71 -2.32 -5.42
N LEU A 60 -2.91 -1.18 -4.77
CA LEU A 60 -4.02 -1.00 -3.82
C LEU A 60 -5.38 -1.05 -4.51
N SER A 61 -5.48 -0.49 -5.71
CA SER A 61 -6.72 -0.40 -6.47
C SER A 61 -6.41 -0.37 -7.97
N PRO A 62 -7.31 -0.86 -8.83
CA PRO A 62 -7.19 -0.72 -10.28
C PRO A 62 -7.49 0.71 -10.78
N ASN A 63 -7.90 1.63 -9.90
CA ASN A 63 -8.22 3.01 -10.28
C ASN A 63 -6.95 3.87 -10.35
N ASP A 64 -6.86 4.74 -11.36
CA ASP A 64 -5.66 5.56 -11.66
C ASP A 64 -5.25 6.46 -10.49
N SER A 65 -6.19 6.84 -9.61
CA SER A 65 -5.91 7.63 -8.40
C SER A 65 -4.98 6.93 -7.40
N TRP A 66 -4.86 5.60 -7.48
CA TRP A 66 -3.99 4.79 -6.64
C TRP A 66 -2.71 4.37 -7.38
N ASP A 67 -2.45 4.91 -8.57
CA ASP A 67 -1.21 4.63 -9.28
C ASP A 67 0.00 5.12 -8.47
N GLY A 68 1.04 4.30 -8.44
CA GLY A 68 2.22 4.52 -7.60
C GLY A 68 2.05 4.21 -6.10
N PHE A 69 0.84 3.93 -5.60
CA PHE A 69 0.65 3.50 -4.21
C PHE A 69 0.84 1.98 -4.07
N LYS A 70 1.68 1.58 -3.11
CA LYS A 70 1.95 0.15 -2.85
C LYS A 70 1.80 -0.16 -1.36
N MET A 71 1.23 -1.31 -1.05
CA MET A 71 1.15 -1.81 0.32
C MET A 71 2.39 -2.66 0.63
N HIS A 72 3.21 -2.20 1.55
CA HIS A 72 4.37 -2.93 2.06
C HIS A 72 4.08 -3.45 3.46
N HIS A 73 3.45 -4.63 3.54
CA HIS A 73 3.10 -5.29 4.80
C HIS A 73 2.35 -4.37 5.80
N ASP A 74 3.07 -3.70 6.69
CA ASP A 74 2.60 -2.82 7.75
C ASP A 74 2.53 -1.32 7.35
N LYS A 75 3.06 -0.95 6.18
CA LYS A 75 3.15 0.44 5.71
C LYS A 75 2.62 0.62 4.29
N LEU A 76 2.09 1.80 4.02
CA LEU A 76 1.68 2.26 2.71
C LEU A 76 2.81 3.08 2.08
N GLU A 77 3.34 2.63 0.95
CA GLU A 77 4.25 3.39 0.11
C GLU A 77 3.45 4.38 -0.75
N LEU A 78 3.78 5.65 -0.64
CA LEU A 78 3.26 6.73 -1.47
C LEU A 78 3.97 6.75 -2.84
N PRO A 79 3.41 7.43 -3.86
CA PRO A 79 4.09 7.62 -5.16
C PRO A 79 5.47 8.30 -5.06
N THR A 80 5.72 9.01 -3.95
CA THR A 80 7.01 9.63 -3.63
C THR A 80 8.06 8.63 -3.11
N GLY A 81 7.68 7.37 -2.89
CA GLY A 81 8.51 6.34 -2.25
C GLY A 81 8.54 6.44 -0.72
N GLN A 82 7.78 7.37 -0.13
CA GLN A 82 7.69 7.50 1.33
C GLN A 82 6.77 6.43 1.91
N MET A 83 7.18 5.85 3.03
CA MET A 83 6.44 4.80 3.73
C MET A 83 5.65 5.40 4.89
N VAL A 84 4.34 5.16 4.91
CA VAL A 84 3.41 5.77 5.85
C VAL A 84 2.71 4.68 6.65
N THR A 85 2.69 4.84 7.97
CA THR A 85 2.00 3.95 8.90
C THR A 85 0.50 4.27 8.95
N ALA A 86 -0.30 3.33 9.45
CA ALA A 86 -1.73 3.55 9.66
C ALA A 86 -2.01 4.79 10.55
N GLN A 87 -1.18 5.05 11.56
CA GLN A 87 -1.33 6.22 12.45
C GLN A 87 -1.06 7.54 11.71
N GLU A 88 -0.07 7.58 10.83
CA GLU A 88 0.22 8.78 10.03
C GLU A 88 -0.90 9.06 9.01
N ILE A 89 -1.53 8.02 8.47
CA ILE A 89 -2.73 8.18 7.62
C ILE A 89 -3.88 8.79 8.42
N LEU A 90 -4.16 8.26 9.62
CA LEU A 90 -5.20 8.78 10.51
C LEU A 90 -4.92 10.23 10.92
N ALA A 91 -3.66 10.55 11.24
CA ALA A 91 -3.26 11.91 11.57
C ALA A 91 -3.45 12.87 10.38
N GLY A 92 -3.12 12.44 9.16
CA GLY A 92 -3.37 13.20 7.94
C GLY A 92 -4.85 13.51 7.72
N ILE A 93 -5.73 12.52 7.91
CA ILE A 93 -7.19 12.69 7.82
C ILE A 93 -7.67 13.68 8.89
N ALA A 94 -7.25 13.50 10.15
CA ALA A 94 -7.62 14.38 11.24
C ALA A 94 -7.16 15.83 11.00
N LEU A 95 -5.97 16.05 10.44
CA LEU A 95 -5.49 17.39 10.10
C LEU A 95 -6.31 18.03 8.97
N LEU A 96 -6.71 17.25 7.96
CA LEU A 96 -7.61 17.73 6.90
C LEU A 96 -8.99 18.11 7.45
N GLU A 97 -9.50 17.35 8.43
CA GLU A 97 -10.76 17.66 9.12
C GLU A 97 -10.63 18.93 9.98
N ILE A 98 -9.59 19.04 10.81
CA ILE A 98 -9.37 20.21 11.69
C ILE A 98 -9.11 21.50 10.89
N ALA A 99 -8.52 21.39 9.71
CA ALA A 99 -8.30 22.52 8.80
C ALA A 99 -9.57 22.94 8.04
N ALA A 100 -10.73 22.32 8.32
CA ALA A 100 -11.98 22.72 7.69
C ALA A 100 -12.33 24.19 8.00
N PRO A 101 -12.82 24.97 7.02
CA PRO A 101 -13.13 26.39 7.19
C PRO A 101 -14.11 26.71 8.33
N GLY A 102 -14.95 25.73 8.71
CA GLY A 102 -15.86 25.83 9.85
C GLY A 102 -15.15 25.90 11.20
N ASP A 103 -14.06 25.14 11.37
CA ASP A 103 -13.32 25.05 12.62
C ASP A 103 -12.49 26.31 12.87
N ILE A 104 -11.91 26.91 11.82
CA ILE A 104 -11.16 28.17 11.94
C ILE A 104 -12.08 29.30 12.44
N LYS A 105 -13.30 29.41 11.90
CA LYS A 105 -14.28 30.41 12.34
C LYS A 105 -14.73 30.17 13.79
N THR A 106 -14.95 28.92 14.15
CA THR A 106 -15.39 28.52 15.50
C THR A 106 -14.29 28.75 16.53
N ASN A 107 -13.06 28.35 16.24
CA ASN A 107 -11.89 28.58 17.07
C ASN A 107 -11.57 30.07 17.26
N SER A 108 -11.74 30.88 16.20
CA SER A 108 -11.60 32.33 16.28
C SER A 108 -12.61 32.96 17.25
N LYS A 109 -13.87 32.50 17.22
CA LYS A 109 -14.92 32.95 18.15
C LYS A 109 -14.62 32.48 19.58
N LEU A 110 -14.26 31.22 19.76
CA LEU A 110 -13.87 30.65 21.07
C LEU A 110 -12.72 31.41 21.71
N LEU A 111 -11.65 31.70 20.95
CA LEU A 111 -10.53 32.52 21.42
C LEU A 111 -10.96 33.94 21.80
N LYS A 112 -11.85 34.55 21.01
CA LYS A 112 -12.40 35.88 21.32
C LYS A 112 -13.19 35.87 22.62
N TYR A 113 -14.05 34.87 22.83
CA TYR A 113 -14.82 34.72 24.06
C TYR A 113 -13.93 34.43 25.27
N ALA A 114 -12.97 33.51 25.14
CA ALA A 114 -12.02 33.20 26.21
C ALA A 114 -11.22 34.43 26.65
N ARG A 115 -10.74 35.26 25.71
CA ARG A 115 -10.06 36.53 26.00
C ARG A 115 -10.97 37.52 26.72
N ALA A 116 -12.23 37.65 26.29
CA ALA A 116 -13.20 38.53 26.93
C ALA A 116 -13.50 38.09 28.38
N ILE A 117 -13.72 36.79 28.60
CA ILE A 117 -13.94 36.21 29.93
C ILE A 117 -12.71 36.44 30.83
N SER A 118 -11.50 36.19 30.31
CA SER A 118 -10.26 36.44 31.06
C SER A 118 -10.15 37.90 31.49
N LYS A 119 -10.54 38.85 30.63
CA LYS A 119 -10.50 40.29 30.93
C LYS A 119 -11.54 40.72 31.96
N ILE A 120 -12.69 40.05 31.99
CA ILE A 120 -13.73 40.24 33.02
C ILE A 120 -13.24 39.67 34.36
N ARG A 121 -12.63 38.49 34.36
CA ARG A 121 -12.14 37.81 35.58
C ARG A 121 -10.89 38.45 36.18
N SER A 122 -10.10 39.19 35.40
CA SER A 122 -8.92 39.93 35.85
C SER A 122 -9.22 41.36 36.33
N ARG A 123 -10.50 41.73 36.43
CA ARG A 123 -10.98 42.94 37.12
C ARG A 123 -11.53 42.55 38.48
#